data_AF-A0A942CE78-F1
#
_entry.id   AF-A0A942CE78-F1
#
_cell.length_a   1.000
_cell.length_b   1.000
_cell.length_c   1.000
_cell.angle_alpha   90.00
_cell.angle_beta   90.00
_cell.angle_gamma   90.00
#
_symmetry.space_group_name_H-M   'P 1'
#
loop_
_entity.id
_entity.type
_entity.pdbx_description
1 polymer ?
#
loop_
_entity_poly.entity_id
_entity_poly.type
_entity_poly.pdbx_seq_one_letter_code
_entity_poly.pdbx_strand_id
1 'polypeptide(L)'
;MSDLFEEKVWQPALEVVNIYEDYEIFRKSFAGVPPNIGRAYAASFIGAEICNGGFSQLFYNSTGILVPEGIEGMRLLGMRQTADVVQKAVDQLGEPYPREREDRITRLEQLEKLQGKKTWWPFESEFYKLINAENGGFQKAAEKFAATVER
;
A
#
# COMPACT_ATOMS: atom_id res chain seq x y z
N MET A 1 -14.52 2.58 -5.72
CA MET A 1 -14.55 1.85 -4.44
C MET A 1 -16.00 1.53 -4.13
N SER A 2 -16.31 0.39 -3.51
CA SER A 2 -17.70 0.11 -3.08
C SER A 2 -18.08 0.97 -1.88
N ASP A 3 -19.35 1.37 -1.78
CA ASP A 3 -19.88 2.13 -0.65
C ASP A 3 -19.61 1.45 0.71
N LEU A 4 -19.70 0.12 0.77
CA LEU A 4 -19.49 -0.63 2.01
C LEU A 4 -18.04 -0.56 2.52
N PHE A 5 -17.07 -0.70 1.62
CA PHE A 5 -15.65 -0.57 1.98
C PHE A 5 -15.27 0.87 2.29
N GLU A 6 -15.86 1.84 1.58
CA GLU A 6 -15.72 3.26 1.90
C GLU A 6 -16.19 3.55 3.33
N GLU A 7 -17.42 3.14 3.67
CA GLU A 7 -18.05 3.37 4.97
C GLU A 7 -17.32 2.67 6.12
N LYS A 8 -16.96 1.38 5.94
CA LYS A 8 -16.45 0.54 7.04
C LYS A 8 -14.94 0.51 7.18
N VAL A 9 -14.21 0.89 6.13
CA VAL A 9 -12.74 0.80 6.12
C VAL A 9 -12.12 2.14 5.81
N TRP A 10 -12.50 2.77 4.70
CA TRP A 10 -11.80 3.96 4.23
C TRP A 10 -12.05 5.18 5.11
N GLN A 11 -13.31 5.55 5.35
CA GLN A 11 -13.67 6.73 6.15
C GLN A 11 -13.14 6.64 7.59
N PRO A 12 -13.33 5.54 8.35
CA PRO A 12 -12.85 5.46 9.72
C PRO A 12 -11.32 5.53 9.83
N ALA A 13 -10.61 4.95 8.86
CA ALA A 13 -9.16 5.02 8.83
C ALA A 13 -8.66 6.40 8.40
N LEU A 14 -9.27 7.02 7.39
CA LEU A 14 -8.89 8.33 6.86
C LEU A 14 -9.01 9.44 7.91
N GLU A 15 -10.00 9.37 8.79
CA GLU A 15 -10.21 10.35 9.87
C GLU A 15 -9.11 10.30 10.95
N VAL A 16 -8.42 9.17 11.09
CA VAL A 16 -7.50 8.91 12.20
C VAL A 16 -6.05 8.86 11.74
N VAL A 17 -5.75 8.18 10.62
CA VAL A 17 -4.39 7.89 10.17
C VAL A 17 -3.72 9.13 9.58
N ASN A 18 -2.60 9.55 10.16
CA ASN A 18 -1.80 10.65 9.64
C ASN A 18 -0.58 10.11 8.89
N ILE A 19 -0.54 10.34 7.57
CA ILE A 19 0.58 9.94 6.70
C ILE A 19 1.49 11.11 6.30
N TYR A 20 1.19 12.34 6.74
CA TYR A 20 1.82 13.56 6.22
C TYR A 20 2.97 14.06 7.09
N GLU A 21 3.13 13.49 8.28
CA GLU A 21 4.15 13.83 9.26
C GLU A 21 5.21 12.71 9.37
N ASP A 22 6.05 12.75 10.42
CA ASP A 22 7.08 11.75 10.69
C ASP A 22 6.52 10.36 11.05
N TYR A 23 7.41 9.35 11.08
CA TYR A 23 7.03 7.98 11.38
C TYR A 23 6.42 7.79 12.78
N GLU A 24 6.83 8.59 13.77
CA GLU A 24 6.28 8.47 15.12
C GLU A 24 4.83 8.96 15.21
N ILE A 25 4.50 10.04 14.50
CA ILE A 25 3.13 10.55 14.39
C ILE A 25 2.27 9.55 13.60
N PHE A 26 2.78 9.03 12.48
CA PHE A 26 2.11 7.96 11.75
C PHE A 26 1.84 6.75 12.65
N ARG A 27 2.86 6.24 13.35
CA ARG A 27 2.75 5.04 14.18
C ARG A 27 1.71 5.20 15.29
N LYS A 28 1.66 6.36 15.93
CA LYS A 28 0.67 6.67 16.99
C LYS A 28 -0.74 6.78 16.42
N SER A 29 -0.91 7.48 15.31
CA SER A 29 -2.21 7.66 14.67
C SER A 29 -2.75 6.35 14.11
N PHE A 30 -1.92 5.55 13.45
CA PHE A 30 -2.30 4.24 12.92
C PHE A 30 -2.73 3.26 14.02
N ALA A 31 -2.14 3.34 15.21
CA ALA A 31 -2.56 2.56 16.37
C ALA A 31 -3.96 2.93 16.91
N GLY A 32 -4.52 4.07 16.49
CA GLY A 32 -5.89 4.49 16.81
C GLY A 32 -6.97 3.78 16.00
N VAL A 33 -6.59 2.96 15.01
CA VAL A 33 -7.52 2.23 14.13
C VAL A 33 -7.40 0.72 14.39
N PRO A 34 -8.50 -0.06 14.33
CA PRO A 34 -8.42 -1.50 14.43
C PRO A 34 -7.40 -2.09 13.43
N PRO A 35 -6.52 -3.03 13.84
CA PRO A 35 -5.39 -3.43 13.02
C PRO A 35 -5.73 -4.05 11.66
N ASN A 36 -6.91 -4.66 11.52
CA ASN A 36 -7.40 -5.18 10.24
C ASN A 36 -7.92 -4.06 9.32
N ILE A 37 -8.60 -3.05 9.88
CA ILE A 37 -9.10 -1.88 9.16
C ILE A 37 -7.95 -1.03 8.63
N GLY A 38 -6.98 -0.68 9.49
CA GLY A 38 -5.82 0.11 9.07
C GLY A 38 -5.01 -0.56 7.95
N ARG A 39 -4.84 -1.89 8.00
CA ARG A 39 -4.17 -2.66 6.95
C ARG A 39 -4.95 -2.70 5.65
N ALA A 40 -6.26 -2.94 5.71
CA ALA A 40 -7.10 -2.94 4.51
C ALA A 40 -7.10 -1.56 3.84
N TYR A 41 -7.19 -0.49 4.64
CA TYR A 41 -7.01 0.90 4.20
C TYR A 41 -5.64 1.09 3.51
N ALA A 42 -4.55 0.72 4.19
CA ALA A 42 -3.20 0.83 3.64
C ALA A 42 -3.05 0.11 2.29
N ALA A 43 -3.55 -1.13 2.19
CA ALA A 43 -3.50 -1.92 0.95
C ALA A 43 -4.20 -1.21 -0.21
N SER A 44 -5.36 -0.63 0.08
CA SER A 44 -6.17 0.06 -0.91
C SER A 44 -5.56 1.40 -1.34
N PHE A 45 -4.89 2.12 -0.42
CA PHE A 45 -4.19 3.36 -0.74
C PHE A 45 -2.94 3.09 -1.58
N ILE A 46 -2.06 2.17 -1.16
CA ILE A 46 -0.84 1.88 -1.94
C ILE A 46 -1.18 1.27 -3.30
N GLY A 47 -2.25 0.47 -3.39
CA GLY A 47 -2.71 -0.07 -4.66
C GLY A 47 -3.19 1.02 -5.63
N ALA A 48 -3.89 2.04 -5.13
CA ALA A 48 -4.29 3.20 -5.92
C ALA A 48 -3.09 4.01 -6.41
N GLU A 49 -2.08 4.22 -5.58
CA GLU A 49 -0.83 4.91 -5.96
C GLU A 49 -0.10 4.19 -7.09
N ILE A 50 0.07 2.86 -6.98
CA ILE A 50 0.71 2.06 -8.03
C ILE A 50 -0.10 2.12 -9.33
N CYS A 51 -1.43 2.00 -9.26
CA CYS A 51 -2.29 2.13 -10.44
C CYS A 51 -2.24 3.52 -11.10
N ASN A 52 -2.01 4.58 -10.33
CA ASN A 52 -2.02 5.95 -10.84
C ASN A 52 -0.66 6.38 -11.41
N GLY A 53 0.45 5.97 -10.79
CA GLY A 53 1.79 6.44 -11.17
C GLY A 53 2.93 5.46 -10.92
N GLY A 54 2.62 4.20 -10.66
CA GLY A 54 3.62 3.15 -10.48
C GLY A 54 4.35 3.19 -9.14
N PHE A 55 5.40 2.38 -9.02
CA PHE A 55 6.17 2.27 -7.78
C PHE A 55 6.96 3.56 -7.46
N SER A 56 7.45 4.27 -8.48
CA SER A 56 8.12 5.56 -8.28
C SER A 56 7.21 6.56 -7.55
N GLN A 57 5.94 6.65 -7.94
CA GLN A 57 4.98 7.55 -7.29
C GLN A 57 4.69 7.13 -5.85
N LEU A 58 4.42 5.83 -5.62
CA LEU A 58 4.19 5.30 -4.27
C LEU A 58 5.35 5.62 -3.32
N PHE A 59 6.60 5.41 -3.76
CA PHE A 59 7.77 5.61 -2.91
C PHE A 59 8.11 7.08 -2.71
N TYR A 60 7.82 7.95 -3.67
CA TYR A 60 8.05 9.39 -3.56
C TYR A 60 7.01 10.10 -2.68
N ASN A 61 5.75 9.67 -2.74
CA ASN A 61 4.66 10.29 -2.01
C ASN A 61 4.68 9.93 -0.52
N SER A 62 3.94 10.72 0.28
CA SER A 62 3.73 10.45 1.71
C SER A 62 3.09 9.09 1.97
N THR A 63 2.24 8.63 1.04
CA THR A 63 1.58 7.31 1.04
C THR A 63 2.56 6.14 1.10
N GLY A 64 3.81 6.31 0.67
CA GLY A 64 4.85 5.30 0.85
C GLY A 64 5.07 4.87 2.30
N ILE A 65 4.70 5.70 3.29
CA ILE A 65 4.80 5.32 4.71
C ILE A 65 3.92 4.12 5.07
N LEU A 66 2.85 3.85 4.30
CA LEU A 66 1.88 2.76 4.52
C LEU A 66 2.34 1.40 3.98
N VAL A 67 3.46 1.34 3.27
CA VAL A 67 3.83 0.17 2.46
C VAL A 67 3.89 -1.13 3.27
N PRO A 68 4.58 -1.21 4.43
CA PRO A 68 4.60 -2.45 5.21
C PRO A 68 3.19 -2.91 5.61
N GLU A 69 2.35 -2.00 6.10
CA GLU A 69 0.97 -2.29 6.51
C GLU A 69 0.08 -2.64 5.31
N GLY A 70 0.34 -2.04 4.15
CA GLY A 70 -0.41 -2.29 2.92
C GLY A 70 -0.12 -3.66 2.33
N ILE A 71 1.12 -4.15 2.42
CA ILE A 71 1.46 -5.54 2.04
C ILE A 71 0.74 -6.53 2.97
N GLU A 72 0.74 -6.28 4.28
CA GLU A 72 -0.05 -7.09 5.24
C GLU A 72 -1.55 -7.04 4.93
N GLY A 73 -2.05 -5.87 4.55
CA GLY A 73 -3.44 -5.68 4.13
C GLY A 73 -3.79 -6.44 2.85
N MET A 74 -2.92 -6.45 1.84
CA MET A 74 -3.14 -7.26 0.64
C MET A 74 -3.25 -8.75 1.01
N ARG A 75 -2.38 -9.24 1.91
CA ARG A 75 -2.48 -10.63 2.41
C ARG A 75 -3.78 -10.88 3.17
N LEU A 76 -4.23 -9.94 3.99
CA LEU A 76 -5.50 -9.99 4.72
C LEU A 76 -6.70 -10.06 3.76
N LEU A 77 -6.66 -9.34 2.65
CA LEU A 77 -7.71 -9.35 1.62
C LEU A 77 -7.65 -10.58 0.71
N GLY A 78 -6.72 -11.51 0.94
CA GLY A 78 -6.52 -12.68 0.08
C GLY A 78 -5.83 -12.37 -1.25
N MET A 79 -5.14 -11.23 -1.35
CA MET A 79 -4.35 -10.77 -2.51
C MET A 79 -2.86 -11.11 -2.30
N ARG A 80 -2.55 -12.39 -2.06
CA ARG A 80 -1.19 -12.85 -1.67
C ARG A 80 -0.18 -12.68 -2.79
N GLN A 81 -0.53 -13.02 -4.02
CA GLN A 81 0.38 -12.88 -5.17
C GLN A 81 0.68 -11.40 -5.44
N THR A 82 -0.35 -10.55 -5.33
CA THR A 82 -0.21 -9.09 -5.42
C THR A 82 0.70 -8.56 -4.32
N ALA A 83 0.51 -9.01 -3.07
CA ALA A 83 1.37 -8.64 -1.95
C ALA A 83 2.83 -9.06 -2.18
N ASP A 84 3.07 -10.24 -2.76
CA ASP A 84 4.41 -10.74 -3.04
C ASP A 84 5.11 -9.92 -4.14
N VAL A 85 4.38 -9.44 -5.14
CA VAL A 85 4.92 -8.52 -6.16
C VAL A 85 5.33 -7.19 -5.54
N VAL A 86 4.46 -6.62 -4.70
CA VAL A 86 4.77 -5.37 -3.98
C VAL A 86 5.98 -5.56 -3.08
N GLN A 87 6.06 -6.67 -2.34
CA GLN A 87 7.22 -6.99 -1.51
C GLN A 87 8.51 -7.03 -2.33
N LYS A 88 8.54 -7.75 -3.46
CA LYS A 88 9.75 -7.82 -4.32
C LYS A 88 10.21 -6.45 -4.83
N ALA A 89 9.28 -5.55 -5.14
CA ALA A 89 9.60 -4.17 -5.53
C ALA A 89 10.16 -3.38 -4.34
N VAL A 90 9.56 -3.54 -3.15
CA VAL A 90 10.00 -2.91 -1.91
C VAL A 90 11.39 -3.36 -1.49
N ASP A 91 11.71 -4.64 -1.67
CA ASP A 91 13.03 -5.21 -1.36
C ASP A 91 14.16 -4.52 -2.16
N GLN A 92 13.85 -3.91 -3.33
CA GLN A 92 14.82 -3.13 -4.10
C GLN A 92 15.26 -1.83 -3.39
N LEU A 93 14.45 -1.30 -2.48
CA LEU A 93 14.80 -0.14 -1.65
C LEU A 93 15.67 -0.51 -0.44
N GLY A 94 15.93 -1.79 -0.22
CA GLY A 94 16.79 -2.30 0.84
C GLY A 94 16.15 -2.35 2.23
N GLU A 95 16.83 -3.07 3.11
CA GLU A 95 16.38 -3.37 4.48
C GLU A 95 17.16 -2.57 5.53
N PRO A 96 16.51 -2.02 6.57
CA PRO A 96 15.06 -1.97 6.76
C PRO A 96 14.38 -0.99 5.78
N TYR A 97 13.10 -1.20 5.51
CA TYR A 97 12.29 -0.28 4.70
C TYR A 97 12.34 1.17 5.25
N PRO A 98 12.57 2.20 4.41
CA PRO A 98 12.66 3.59 4.88
C PRO A 98 11.26 4.18 5.12
N ARG A 99 10.89 4.31 6.41
CA ARG A 99 9.60 4.92 6.82
C ARG A 99 9.59 6.43 6.59
N GLU A 100 10.70 7.10 6.87
CA GLU A 100 10.85 8.53 6.61
C GLU A 100 10.88 8.81 5.12
N ARG A 101 10.14 9.84 4.71
CA ARG A 101 9.97 10.17 3.28
C ARG A 101 11.29 10.55 2.61
N GLU A 102 12.11 11.37 3.25
CA GLU A 102 13.38 11.82 2.70
C GLU A 102 14.38 10.66 2.52
N ASP A 103 14.44 9.74 3.49
CA ASP A 103 15.26 8.53 3.38
C ASP A 103 14.78 7.66 2.20
N ARG A 104 13.46 7.54 2.05
CA ARG A 104 12.85 6.74 0.99
C ARG A 104 13.07 7.35 -0.39
N ILE A 105 12.95 8.66 -0.54
CA ILE A 105 13.28 9.41 -1.76
C ILE A 105 14.76 9.22 -2.09
N THR A 106 15.65 9.35 -1.09
CA THR A 106 17.09 9.17 -1.30
C THR A 106 17.41 7.78 -1.87
N ARG A 107 16.81 6.71 -1.32
CA ARG A 107 17.01 5.35 -1.84
C ARG A 107 16.38 5.14 -3.22
N LEU A 108 15.19 5.70 -3.44
CA LEU A 108 14.51 5.67 -4.74
C LEU A 108 15.37 6.32 -5.83
N GLU A 109 15.85 7.55 -5.60
CA GLU A 109 16.67 8.28 -6.57
C GLU A 109 18.00 7.59 -6.85
N GLN A 110 18.65 7.02 -5.81
CA GLN A 110 19.87 6.24 -6.00
C GLN A 110 19.62 5.01 -6.87
N LEU A 111 18.56 4.26 -6.60
CA LEU A 111 18.20 3.08 -7.37
C LEU A 111 17.87 3.42 -8.82
N GLU A 112 17.03 4.45 -9.04
CA GLU A 112 16.65 4.89 -10.39
C GLU A 112 17.82 5.49 -11.16
N LYS A 113 18.79 6.11 -10.49
CA LYS A 113 20.03 6.58 -11.12
C LYS A 113 20.90 5.40 -11.56
N LEU A 114 20.94 4.31 -10.79
CA LEU A 114 21.76 3.13 -11.08
C LEU A 114 21.14 2.20 -12.14
N GLN A 115 19.83 1.99 -12.06
CA GLN A 115 19.13 0.97 -12.84
C GLN A 115 18.16 1.56 -13.89
N GLY A 116 17.89 2.87 -13.80
CA GLY A 116 16.88 3.55 -14.62
C GLY A 116 15.46 3.36 -14.09
N LYS A 117 14.56 4.31 -14.39
CA LYS A 117 13.14 4.25 -14.00
C LYS A 117 12.39 3.00 -14.49
N LYS A 118 12.89 2.35 -15.54
CA LYS A 118 12.31 1.11 -16.07
C LYS A 118 12.55 -0.11 -15.16
N THR A 119 13.34 0.03 -14.09
CA THR A 119 13.54 -1.04 -13.09
C THR A 119 12.22 -1.51 -12.48
N TRP A 120 11.22 -0.62 -12.39
CA TRP A 120 9.90 -0.94 -11.83
C TRP A 120 9.00 -1.73 -12.76
N TRP A 121 9.19 -1.62 -14.08
CA TRP A 121 8.26 -2.13 -15.08
C TRP A 121 7.90 -3.62 -14.94
N PRO A 122 8.82 -4.54 -14.64
CA PRO A 122 8.46 -5.95 -14.43
C PRO A 122 7.46 -6.13 -13.28
N PHE A 123 7.65 -5.42 -12.16
CA PHE A 123 6.76 -5.49 -11.01
C PHE A 123 5.42 -4.81 -11.30
N GLU A 124 5.43 -3.65 -11.95
CA GLU A 124 4.21 -2.94 -12.35
C GLU A 124 3.36 -3.78 -13.31
N SER A 125 3.99 -4.38 -14.32
CA SER A 125 3.31 -5.22 -15.30
C SER A 125 2.65 -6.44 -14.65
N GLU A 126 3.31 -7.05 -13.66
CA GLU A 126 2.75 -8.16 -12.90
C GLU A 126 1.63 -7.68 -11.96
N PHE A 127 1.85 -6.56 -11.26
CA PHE A 127 0.88 -5.94 -10.36
C PHE A 127 -0.43 -5.60 -11.08
N TYR A 128 -0.37 -4.92 -12.24
CA TYR A 128 -1.57 -4.53 -12.99
C TYR A 128 -2.41 -5.73 -13.46
N LYS A 129 -1.78 -6.88 -13.70
CA LYS A 129 -2.50 -8.12 -14.02
C LYS A 129 -3.17 -8.69 -12.76
N LEU A 130 -2.41 -8.82 -11.68
CA LEU A 130 -2.87 -9.47 -10.45
C LEU A 130 -3.95 -8.67 -9.72
N ILE A 131 -3.79 -7.35 -9.62
CA ILE A 131 -4.74 -6.47 -8.91
C ILE A 131 -6.17 -6.57 -9.47
N ASN A 132 -6.30 -6.93 -10.75
CA ASN A 132 -7.57 -7.11 -11.44
C ASN A 132 -8.08 -8.56 -11.51
N ALA A 133 -7.19 -9.55 -11.34
CA ALA A 133 -7.51 -10.97 -11.56
C ALA A 133 -7.53 -11.81 -10.27
N GLU A 134 -6.59 -11.57 -9.37
CA GLU A 134 -6.44 -12.34 -8.14
C GLU A 134 -7.68 -12.15 -7.23
N ASN A 135 -8.19 -13.24 -6.66
CA ASN A 135 -9.39 -13.24 -5.81
C ASN A 135 -10.64 -12.58 -6.45
N GLY A 136 -10.69 -12.51 -7.78
CA GLY A 136 -11.75 -11.83 -8.54
C GLY A 136 -11.56 -10.32 -8.68
N GLY A 137 -10.37 -9.81 -8.38
CA GLY A 137 -9.99 -8.40 -8.42
C GLY A 137 -10.05 -7.72 -7.05
N PHE A 138 -9.21 -6.71 -6.86
CA PHE A 138 -9.07 -5.99 -5.59
C PHE A 138 -10.39 -5.47 -5.04
N GLN A 139 -11.25 -4.92 -5.92
CA GLN A 139 -12.55 -4.41 -5.50
C GLN A 139 -13.41 -5.51 -4.85
N LYS A 140 -13.52 -6.69 -5.47
CA LYS A 140 -14.30 -7.80 -4.90
C LYS A 140 -13.68 -8.33 -3.63
N ALA A 141 -12.35 -8.37 -3.55
CA ALA A 141 -11.63 -8.78 -2.34
C ALA A 141 -11.91 -7.81 -1.17
N ALA A 142 -11.83 -6.50 -1.44
CA ALA A 142 -12.14 -5.43 -0.49
C ALA A 142 -13.60 -5.49 -0.02
N GLU A 143 -14.56 -5.68 -0.94
CA GLU A 143 -15.98 -5.84 -0.62
C GLU A 143 -16.25 -7.04 0.29
N LYS A 144 -15.66 -8.20 -0.01
CA LYS A 144 -15.78 -9.41 0.85
C LYS A 144 -15.26 -9.12 2.25
N PHE A 145 -14.14 -8.42 2.38
CA PHE A 145 -13.59 -8.05 3.68
C PHE A 145 -14.51 -7.08 4.43
N ALA A 146 -15.00 -6.01 3.78
CA ALA A 146 -15.90 -5.04 4.41
C ALA A 146 -17.21 -5.69 4.89
N ALA A 147 -17.69 -6.74 4.21
CA ALA A 147 -18.85 -7.51 4.66
C ALA A 147 -18.61 -8.27 5.98
N THR A 148 -17.36 -8.54 6.36
CA THR A 148 -17.00 -9.19 7.64
C THR A 148 -16.78 -8.20 8.79
N VAL A 149 -16.66 -6.90 8.50
CA VAL A 149 -16.50 -5.87 9.51
C VAL A 149 -17.85 -5.61 10.17
N GLU A 150 -17.95 -5.88 11.47
CA GLU A 150 -19.12 -5.56 12.28
C GLU A 150 -19.35 -4.04 12.36
N ARG A 151 -20.60 -3.61 12.57
CA ARG A 151 -20.95 -2.19 12.72
C ARG A 151 -20.64 -1.68 14.12
#